data_AF-A0A7R9ZAX2-F1
#
_entry.id   AF-A0A7R9ZAX2-F1
#
_cell.length_a   1.000
_cell.length_b   1.000
_cell.length_c   1.000
_cell.angle_alpha   90.00
_cell.angle_beta   90.00
_cell.angle_gamma   90.00
#
_symmetry.space_group_name_H-M   'P 1'
#
loop_
_entity.id
_entity.type
_entity.pdbx_description
1 polymer ?
#
loop_
_entity_poly.entity_id
_entity_poly.type
_entity_poly.pdbx_seq_one_letter_code
_entity_poly.pdbx_strand_id
1 'polypeptide(L)'
;ARAGYAGGRSKDDVVCYHNARSVGDYGKLGHAEVVALRIPPSSFQAFAEEYFKLFDKDGNRPDQFGDRGPEYRNLIGVPGGARSPYAKQLVAASVAQGDKLDFAVGKGDDRDARAVS
;
A
#
# COMPACT_ATOMS: atom_id res chain seq x y z
N ALA A 1 15.34 -5.34 0.37
CA ALA A 1 13.97 -5.07 -0.10
C ALA A 1 13.65 -5.99 -1.27
N ARG A 2 12.39 -6.36 -1.50
CA ARG A 2 11.98 -7.14 -2.68
C ARG A 2 10.66 -6.60 -3.23
N ALA A 3 10.64 -6.22 -4.50
CA ALA A 3 9.41 -5.83 -5.19
C ALA A 3 8.55 -7.06 -5.51
N GLY A 4 7.24 -6.88 -5.57
CA GLY A 4 6.28 -7.92 -5.93
C GLY A 4 4.85 -7.42 -5.94
N TYR A 5 3.91 -8.36 -5.94
CA TYR A 5 2.48 -8.08 -6.04
C TYR A 5 1.77 -8.65 -4.82
N ALA A 6 1.00 -7.84 -4.11
CA ALA A 6 0.31 -8.28 -2.89
C ALA A 6 -1.00 -7.54 -2.64
N GLY A 7 -1.69 -7.96 -1.58
CA GLY A 7 -2.93 -7.33 -1.13
C GLY A 7 -4.08 -7.45 -2.11
N GLY A 8 -4.09 -8.47 -2.98
CA GLY A 8 -5.15 -8.74 -3.95
C GLY A 8 -6.24 -9.68 -3.41
N ARG A 9 -7.26 -9.98 -4.22
CA ARG A 9 -8.33 -10.93 -3.87
C ARG A 9 -7.91 -12.38 -4.04
N SER A 10 -7.12 -12.66 -5.08
CA SER A 10 -6.75 -14.02 -5.44
C SER A 10 -5.61 -14.57 -4.59
N LYS A 11 -5.60 -15.89 -4.43
CA LYS A 11 -4.51 -16.67 -3.83
C LYS A 11 -3.79 -17.53 -4.89
N ASP A 12 -3.93 -17.18 -6.17
CA ASP A 12 -3.35 -17.97 -7.26
C ASP A 12 -1.83 -18.09 -7.13
N ASP A 13 -1.33 -19.29 -7.45
CA ASP A 13 0.09 -19.62 -7.35
C ASP A 13 0.93 -18.93 -8.45
N VAL A 14 0.28 -18.40 -9.49
CA VAL A 14 0.93 -17.73 -10.62
C VAL A 14 0.49 -16.28 -10.66
N VAL A 15 1.40 -15.39 -10.30
CA VAL A 15 1.22 -13.94 -10.40
C VAL A 15 2.32 -13.36 -11.28
N CYS A 16 1.91 -12.69 -12.34
CA CYS A 16 2.74 -12.15 -13.40
C CYS A 16 2.44 -10.67 -13.63
N TYR A 17 3.45 -9.96 -14.13
CA TYR A 17 3.23 -8.64 -14.71
C TYR A 17 2.31 -8.72 -15.94
N HIS A 18 1.84 -7.56 -16.40
CA HIS A 18 1.04 -7.44 -17.60
C HIS A 18 1.64 -8.21 -18.77
N ASN A 19 0.81 -9.04 -19.38
CA ASN A 19 1.19 -9.86 -20.52
C ASN A 19 0.03 -9.97 -21.51
N ALA A 20 0.36 -10.13 -22.78
CA ALA A 20 -0.62 -10.16 -23.87
C ALA A 20 -1.67 -11.29 -23.73
N ARG A 21 -1.34 -12.35 -22.99
CA ARG A 21 -2.23 -13.50 -22.76
C ARG A 21 -3.06 -13.37 -21.48
N SER A 22 -2.84 -12.32 -20.68
CA SER A 22 -3.48 -12.11 -19.37
C SER A 22 -3.34 -13.29 -18.40
N VAL A 23 -2.30 -14.11 -18.54
CA VAL A 23 -2.07 -15.24 -17.64
C VAL A 23 -1.50 -14.71 -16.34
N GLY A 24 -2.19 -14.96 -15.22
CA GLY A 24 -1.74 -14.54 -13.90
C GLY A 24 -1.57 -13.03 -13.73
N ASP A 25 -2.21 -12.20 -14.56
CA ASP A 25 -2.04 -10.75 -14.53
C ASP A 25 -2.39 -10.18 -13.14
N TYR A 26 -1.39 -9.61 -12.46
CA TYR A 26 -1.50 -9.20 -11.06
C TYR A 26 -2.65 -8.20 -10.83
N GLY A 27 -2.89 -7.30 -11.78
CA GLY A 27 -3.95 -6.32 -11.73
C GLY A 27 -5.35 -6.91 -11.82
N LYS A 28 -5.54 -7.86 -12.74
CA LYS A 28 -6.79 -8.63 -12.82
C LYS A 28 -7.06 -9.44 -11.55
N LEU A 29 -6.00 -9.93 -10.90
CA LEU A 29 -6.06 -10.62 -9.61
C LEU A 29 -6.28 -9.66 -8.42
N GLY A 30 -6.26 -8.35 -8.66
CA GLY A 30 -6.47 -7.28 -7.66
C GLY A 30 -5.20 -6.90 -6.88
N HIS A 31 -4.06 -7.53 -7.16
CA HIS A 31 -2.83 -7.15 -6.49
C HIS A 31 -2.44 -5.71 -6.85
N ALA A 32 -1.71 -5.10 -5.94
CA ALA A 32 -0.99 -3.86 -6.19
C ALA A 32 0.51 -4.13 -6.16
N GLU A 33 1.27 -3.21 -6.76
CA GLU A 33 2.71 -3.20 -6.66
C GLU A 33 3.14 -2.87 -5.23
N VAL A 34 4.02 -3.71 -4.66
CA VAL A 34 4.48 -3.56 -3.27
C VAL A 34 5.97 -3.83 -3.16
N VAL A 35 6.56 -3.31 -2.07
CA VAL A 35 7.92 -3.64 -1.66
C VAL A 35 7.91 -4.31 -0.30
N ALA A 36 8.35 -5.57 -0.25
CA ALA A 36 8.55 -6.30 0.99
C ALA A 36 9.85 -5.84 1.68
N LEU A 37 9.71 -5.41 2.94
CA LEU A 37 10.79 -4.93 3.79
C LEU A 37 10.90 -5.79 5.06
N ARG A 38 12.13 -5.96 5.56
CA ARG A 38 12.39 -6.49 6.90
C ARG A 38 12.85 -5.34 7.76
N ILE A 39 12.00 -4.93 8.70
CA ILE A 39 12.23 -3.76 9.55
C ILE A 39 12.30 -4.24 11.00
N PRO A 40 13.35 -3.90 11.76
CA PRO A 40 13.39 -4.17 13.19
C PRO A 40 12.17 -3.55 13.89
N PRO A 41 11.51 -4.25 14.84
CA PRO A 41 10.34 -3.71 15.54
C PRO A 41 10.57 -2.33 16.17
N SER A 42 11.77 -2.08 16.70
CA SER A 42 12.17 -0.81 17.30
C SER A 42 12.28 0.35 16.30
N SER A 43 12.37 0.07 15.01
CA SER A 43 12.54 1.06 13.94
C SER A 43 11.26 1.27 13.12
N PHE A 44 10.18 0.55 13.41
CA PHE A 44 8.96 0.61 12.61
C PHE A 44 8.31 2.00 12.61
N GLN A 45 8.23 2.65 13.78
CA GLN A 45 7.68 4.01 13.90
C GLN A 45 8.45 5.01 13.02
N ALA A 46 9.78 5.03 13.11
CA ALA A 46 10.61 5.92 12.30
C ALA A 46 10.46 5.65 10.80
N PHE A 47 10.37 4.38 10.41
CA PHE A 47 10.07 4.01 9.02
C PHE A 47 8.69 4.53 8.57
N ALA A 48 7.66 4.38 9.40
CA ALA A 48 6.32 4.84 9.08
C ALA A 48 6.28 6.37 8.88
N GLU A 49 7.00 7.13 9.71
CA GLU A 49 7.13 8.58 9.56
C GLU A 49 7.81 8.95 8.23
N GLU A 50 8.90 8.29 7.85
CA GLU A 50 9.54 8.49 6.55
C GLU A 50 8.62 8.14 5.37
N TYR A 51 7.83 7.07 5.48
CA TYR A 51 6.85 6.70 4.46
C TYR A 51 5.81 7.81 4.27
N PHE A 52 5.26 8.38 5.34
CA PHE A 52 4.21 9.41 5.22
C PHE A 52 4.74 10.78 4.75
N LYS A 53 6.04 11.03 4.82
CA LYS A 53 6.66 12.23 4.21
C LYS A 53 6.61 12.25 2.68
N LEU A 54 6.44 11.08 2.05
CA LEU A 54 6.34 10.99 0.59
C LEU A 54 5.07 11.63 0.03
N PHE A 55 4.04 11.80 0.87
CA PHE A 55 2.78 12.39 0.45
C PHE A 55 2.82 13.90 0.56
N ASP A 56 2.35 14.59 -0.48
CA ASP A 56 2.18 16.05 -0.44
C ASP A 56 1.05 16.46 0.53
N LYS A 57 0.82 17.78 0.66
CA LYS A 57 -0.23 18.32 1.56
C LYS A 57 -1.65 17.85 1.23
N ASP A 58 -1.88 17.37 0.00
CA ASP A 58 -3.19 16.90 -0.48
C ASP A 58 -3.26 15.36 -0.48
N GLY A 59 -2.28 14.68 0.12
CA GLY A 59 -2.21 13.23 0.20
C GLY A 59 -1.75 12.54 -1.09
N ASN A 60 -1.17 13.28 -2.05
CA ASN A 60 -0.73 12.69 -3.31
C ASN A 60 0.64 12.05 -3.17
N ARG A 61 0.81 10.90 -3.84
CA ARG A 61 2.12 10.34 -4.11
C ARG A 61 2.90 11.20 -5.12
N PRO A 62 4.25 11.09 -5.18
CA PRO A 62 5.06 11.77 -6.20
C PRO A 62 4.67 11.44 -7.65
N ASP A 63 4.12 10.23 -7.89
CA ASP A 63 3.74 9.70 -9.20
C ASP A 63 2.23 9.80 -9.50
N GLN A 64 1.46 10.50 -8.67
CA GLN A 64 -0.01 10.45 -8.65
C GLN A 64 -0.70 10.71 -10.00
N PHE A 65 -0.06 11.46 -10.91
CA PHE A 65 -0.60 11.80 -12.23
C PHE A 65 -0.09 10.91 -13.36
N GLY A 66 0.91 10.06 -13.10
CA GLY A 66 1.40 9.05 -14.05
C GLY A 66 0.72 7.70 -13.78
N ASP A 67 1.12 7.05 -12.68
CA ASP A 67 0.71 5.69 -12.35
C ASP A 67 -0.61 5.71 -11.58
N ARG A 68 -1.65 5.24 -12.27
CA ARG A 68 -3.05 5.36 -11.82
C ARG A 68 -3.81 4.07 -12.03
N GLY A 69 -4.58 3.69 -11.02
CA GLY A 69 -5.44 2.52 -11.05
C GLY A 69 -5.26 1.66 -9.80
N PRO A 70 -6.15 0.69 -9.56
CA PRO A 70 -6.12 -0.14 -8.34
C PRO A 70 -4.76 -0.81 -8.09
N GLU A 71 -4.00 -1.10 -9.14
CA GLU A 71 -2.66 -1.68 -9.09
C GLU A 71 -1.60 -0.78 -8.42
N TYR A 72 -1.84 0.53 -8.42
CA TYR A 72 -0.92 1.54 -7.88
C TYR A 72 -1.45 2.15 -6.57
N ARG A 73 -2.56 1.66 -6.03
CA ARG A 73 -3.18 2.20 -4.81
C ARG A 73 -2.20 2.16 -3.63
N ASN A 74 -2.36 3.09 -2.70
CA ASN A 74 -1.62 3.04 -1.43
C ASN A 74 -2.11 1.87 -0.57
N LEU A 75 -1.20 0.98 -0.17
CA LEU A 75 -1.49 -0.05 0.81
C LEU A 75 -0.26 -0.34 1.68
N ILE A 76 -0.51 -0.77 2.92
CA ILE A 76 0.52 -1.24 3.83
C ILE A 76 0.08 -2.58 4.40
N GLY A 77 0.92 -3.60 4.23
CA GLY A 77 0.78 -4.89 4.88
C GLY A 77 1.66 -4.98 6.13
N VAL A 78 1.07 -5.30 7.28
CA VAL A 78 1.81 -5.59 8.53
C VAL A 78 1.39 -6.95 9.10
N PRO A 79 2.25 -7.64 9.88
CA PRO A 79 1.87 -8.86 10.56
C PRO A 79 0.63 -8.64 11.45
N GLY A 80 -0.43 -9.44 11.24
CA GLY A 80 -1.71 -9.30 11.95
C GLY A 80 -2.67 -8.24 11.37
N GLY A 81 -2.28 -7.54 10.28
CA GLY A 81 -3.10 -6.56 9.58
C GLY A 81 -3.55 -5.41 10.49
N ALA A 82 -4.79 -4.95 10.32
CA ALA A 82 -5.34 -3.82 11.09
C ALA A 82 -5.42 -4.06 12.61
N ARG A 83 -5.37 -5.31 13.08
CA ARG A 83 -5.33 -5.66 14.51
C ARG A 83 -3.93 -5.62 15.11
N SER A 84 -2.92 -5.36 14.29
CA SER A 84 -1.53 -5.32 14.69
C SER A 84 -1.23 -4.08 15.57
N PRO A 85 -0.34 -4.18 16.57
CA PRO A 85 0.23 -3.01 17.21
C PRO A 85 0.89 -2.03 16.22
N TYR A 86 1.41 -2.54 15.09
CA TYR A 86 1.98 -1.72 14.02
C TYR A 86 0.94 -0.86 13.31
N ALA A 87 -0.33 -1.29 13.25
CA ALA A 87 -1.40 -0.45 12.68
C ALA A 87 -1.60 0.84 13.49
N LYS A 88 -1.48 0.76 14.83
CA LYS A 88 -1.52 1.96 15.69
C LYS A 88 -0.34 2.90 15.43
N GLN A 89 0.86 2.34 15.22
CA GLN A 89 2.05 3.14 14.87
C GLN A 89 1.90 3.82 13.51
N LEU A 90 1.29 3.15 12.52
CA LEU A 90 0.99 3.77 11.23
C LEU A 90 0.06 4.99 11.36
N VAL A 91 -1.03 4.86 12.11
CA VAL A 91 -1.96 5.98 12.37
C VAL A 91 -1.24 7.11 13.10
N ALA A 92 -0.48 6.80 14.15
CA ALA A 92 0.28 7.82 14.90
C ALA A 92 1.30 8.56 14.03
N ALA A 93 2.03 7.83 13.17
CA ALA A 93 2.97 8.41 12.23
C ALA A 93 2.27 9.29 11.17
N SER A 94 1.10 8.86 10.68
CA SER A 94 0.32 9.67 9.73
C SER A 94 -0.12 10.99 10.34
N VAL A 95 -0.67 10.96 11.57
CA VAL A 95 -1.04 12.16 12.33
C VAL A 95 0.17 13.08 12.55
N ALA A 96 1.32 12.52 12.92
CA ALA A 96 2.56 13.29 13.10
C ALA A 96 3.07 13.93 11.79
N GLN A 97 2.68 13.40 10.63
CA GLN A 97 3.02 13.94 9.31
C GLN A 97 1.88 14.73 8.64
N GLY A 98 0.89 15.16 9.43
CA GLY A 98 -0.19 16.07 8.99
C GLY A 98 -1.49 15.38 8.57
N ASP A 99 -1.66 14.09 8.88
CA ASP A 99 -2.90 13.32 8.72
C ASP A 99 -3.53 13.42 7.32
N LYS A 100 -2.68 13.25 6.30
CA LYS A 100 -3.02 13.50 4.89
C LYS A 100 -3.84 12.38 4.22
N LEU A 101 -4.07 11.27 4.91
CA LEU A 101 -4.57 10.02 4.32
C LEU A 101 -5.65 9.38 5.19
N ASP A 102 -6.65 8.79 4.54
CA ASP A 102 -7.64 7.95 5.20
C ASP A 102 -7.20 6.49 5.26
N PHE A 103 -7.46 5.82 6.39
CA PHE A 103 -7.18 4.41 6.57
C PHE A 103 -8.46 3.57 6.49
N ALA A 104 -8.40 2.49 5.74
CA ALA A 104 -9.44 1.48 5.69
C ALA A 104 -8.82 0.07 5.67
N VAL A 105 -9.59 -0.93 6.12
CA VAL A 105 -9.22 -2.33 5.92
C VAL A 105 -9.37 -2.66 4.44
N GLY A 106 -8.27 -3.02 3.78
CA GLY A 106 -8.27 -3.36 2.36
C GLY A 106 -9.11 -4.58 2.03
N LYS A 107 -9.72 -4.56 0.85
CA LYS A 107 -10.62 -5.60 0.31
C LYS A 107 -10.01 -6.35 -0.89
N GLY A 108 -8.93 -5.82 -1.43
CA GLY A 108 -8.15 -6.51 -2.45
C GLY A 108 -8.25 -5.92 -3.86
N ASP A 109 -9.10 -4.93 -4.07
CA ASP A 109 -9.27 -4.13 -5.30
C ASP A 109 -9.75 -2.74 -4.99
N ASP A 110 -9.36 -2.24 -3.82
CA ASP A 110 -9.71 -0.91 -3.41
C ASP A 110 -9.27 0.08 -4.50
N ARG A 111 -10.12 1.07 -4.76
CA ARG A 111 -9.82 2.08 -5.78
C ARG A 111 -8.58 2.85 -5.37
N ASP A 112 -7.76 3.22 -6.34
CA ASP A 112 -6.76 4.27 -6.16
C ASP A 112 -7.48 5.61 -6.06
N ALA A 113 -7.82 5.98 -4.84
CA ALA A 113 -8.64 7.14 -4.50
C ALA A 113 -7.93 7.98 -3.45
N ARG A 114 -8.20 9.28 -3.48
CA ARG A 114 -7.79 10.21 -2.44
C ARG A 114 -8.68 10.07 -1.21
N ALA A 115 -8.20 10.60 -0.08
CA ALA A 115 -9.02 10.80 1.10
C ALA A 115 -10.32 11.53 0.69
N VAL A 116 -11.45 11.07 1.21
CA VAL A 116 -12.74 11.70 0.91
C VAL A 116 -12.79 12.99 1.72
N SER A 117 -12.78 14.13 1.02
CA SER A 117 -13.03 15.45 1.61
C SER A 117 -14.37 15.50 2.33
#